data_AF-A0A450WRP2-F1
#
_entry.id   AF-A0A450WRP2-F1
#
_cell.length_a   1.000
_cell.length_b   1.000
_cell.length_c   1.000
_cell.angle_alpha   90.00
_cell.angle_beta   90.00
_cell.angle_gamma   90.00
#
_symmetry.space_group_name_H-M   'P 1'
#
loop_
_entity.id
_entity.type
_entity.pdbx_description
1 polymer ?
#
loop_
_entity_poly.entity_id
_entity_poly.type
_entity_poly.pdbx_seq_one_letter_code
_entity_poly.pdbx_strand_id
1 'polypeptide(L)' 'MPRKVRDLIKELKNTGFIEIGGAGKGSHRKFMHAKYRGAVTISGRSGDDAKTYQEKQVTQAIKDVAE' A
#
# COMPACT_ATOMS: atom_id res chain seq x y z
N MET A 1 -6.55 3.69 17.77
CA MET A 1 -7.38 2.87 16.85
C MET A 1 -6.47 2.37 15.74
N PRO A 2 -6.61 1.10 15.29
CA PRO A 2 -5.84 0.60 14.15
C PRO A 2 -6.13 1.45 12.91
N ARG A 3 -5.13 1.63 12.05
CA ARG A 3 -5.34 2.36 10.80
C ARG A 3 -6.27 1.57 9.89
N LYS A 4 -7.01 2.21 9.00
CA LYS A 4 -7.82 1.50 8.01
C LYS A 4 -7.02 1.21 6.75
N VAL A 5 -7.40 0.16 6.04
CA VAL A 5 -6.80 -0.19 4.73
C VAL A 5 -6.91 0.97 3.73
N ARG A 6 -8.02 1.72 3.74
CA ARG A 6 -8.17 2.93 2.90
C ARG A 6 -7.13 4.01 3.19
N ASP A 7 -6.66 4.12 4.43
CA ASP A 7 -5.69 5.14 4.82
C ASP A 7 -4.31 4.79 4.27
N LEU A 8 -3.94 3.50 4.34
CA LEU A 8 -2.71 2.99 3.74
C LEU A 8 -2.67 3.21 2.22
N ILE A 9 -3.79 2.95 1.55
CA ILE A 9 -3.90 3.15 0.10
C ILE A 9 -3.79 4.62 -0.27
N LYS A 10 -4.41 5.51 0.53
CA LYS A 10 -4.33 6.95 0.32
C LYS A 10 -2.89 7.44 0.46
N GLU A 11 -2.14 6.96 1.45
CA GLU A 11 -0.72 7.31 1.62
C GLU A 11 0.15 6.85 0.46
N LEU A 12 -0.02 5.60 0.01
CA LEU A 12 0.68 5.10 -1.17
C LEU A 12 0.39 5.96 -2.40
N LYS A 13 -0.88 6.28 -2.67
CA LYS A 13 -1.24 7.13 -3.83
C LYS A 13 -0.68 8.55 -3.71
N ASN A 14 -0.72 9.15 -2.51
CA ASN A 14 -0.19 10.49 -2.27
C ASN A 14 1.33 10.57 -2.43
N THR A 15 2.04 9.47 -2.23
CA THR A 15 3.50 9.35 -2.38
C THR A 15 3.92 8.89 -3.77
N GLY A 16 2.97 8.89 -4.72
CA GLY A 16 3.23 8.58 -6.12
C GLY A 16 3.20 7.09 -6.48
N PHE A 17 2.85 6.20 -5.54
CA PHE A 17 2.65 4.79 -5.88
C PHE A 17 1.38 4.64 -6.74
N ILE A 18 1.49 3.82 -7.78
CA ILE A 18 0.42 3.54 -8.73
C ILE A 18 -0.08 2.12 -8.49
N GLU A 19 -1.39 1.98 -8.40
CA GLU A 19 -2.06 0.70 -8.32
C GLU A 19 -1.97 -0.02 -9.67
N ILE A 20 -1.45 -1.25 -9.70
CA ILE A 20 -1.35 -2.03 -10.92
C ILE A 20 -2.71 -2.70 -11.19
N GLY A 21 -3.40 -2.25 -12.23
CA GLY A 21 -4.64 -2.86 -12.69
C GLY A 21 -4.49 -4.35 -13.02
N GLY A 22 -5.45 -5.16 -12.60
CA GLY A 22 -5.45 -6.61 -12.81
C GLY A 22 -4.50 -7.42 -11.90
N ALA A 23 -3.66 -6.75 -11.11
CA ALA A 23 -2.77 -7.41 -10.14
C ALA A 23 -3.44 -7.50 -8.77
N GLY A 24 -4.27 -8.51 -8.60
CA GLY A 24 -4.94 -8.78 -7.33
C GLY A 24 -6.16 -9.68 -7.52
N LYS A 25 -6.31 -10.68 -6.65
CA LYS A 25 -7.52 -11.51 -6.59
C LYS A 25 -8.33 -11.08 -5.37
N GLY A 26 -9.62 -10.81 -5.56
CA GLY A 26 -10.51 -10.38 -4.47
C GLY A 26 -10.17 -8.98 -3.96
N SER A 27 -9.88 -8.85 -2.67
CA SER A 27 -9.61 -7.56 -2.01
C SER A 27 -8.12 -7.18 -1.97
N HIS A 28 -7.27 -7.91 -2.70
CA HIS A 28 -5.84 -7.64 -2.78
C HIS A 28 -5.56 -6.58 -3.85
N ARG A 29 -4.69 -5.62 -3.53
CA ARG A 29 -4.25 -4.54 -4.40
C ARG A 29 -2.74 -4.46 -4.39
N LYS A 30 -2.13 -4.31 -5.55
CA LYS A 30 -0.68 -4.21 -5.71
C LYS A 30 -0.29 -2.81 -6.19
N PHE A 31 0.71 -2.21 -5.56
CA PHE A 31 1.19 -0.86 -5.81
C PHE A 31 2.66 -0.87 -6.21
N MET A 32 3.02 -0.09 -7.23
CA MET A 32 4.39 0.10 -7.70
C MET A 32 4.77 1.57 -7.70
N HIS A 33 6.06 1.85 -7.55
CA HIS A 33 6.62 3.19 -7.68
C HIS A 33 7.93 3.11 -8.46
N ALA A 34 8.21 4.11 -9.30
CA ALA A 34 9.39 4.09 -10.19
C ALA A 34 10.72 3.95 -9.44
N LYS A 35 10.80 4.54 -8.24
CA LYS A 35 11.98 4.45 -7.35
C LYS A 35 11.96 3.26 -6.37
N TYR A 36 10.86 2.50 -6.30
CA TYR A 36 10.74 1.40 -5.35
C TYR A 36 11.08 0.07 -6.02
N ARG A 37 12.06 -0.66 -5.47
CA ARG A 37 12.41 -1.99 -5.98
C ARG A 37 11.36 -3.02 -5.55
N GLY A 38 10.38 -3.26 -6.43
CA GLY A 38 9.35 -4.27 -6.23
C GLY A 38 7.95 -3.66 -6.18
N ALA A 39 7.10 -4.21 -5.32
CA ALA A 39 5.72 -3.76 -5.17
C ALA A 39 5.19 -3.96 -3.75
N VAL A 40 4.33 -3.03 -3.32
CA VAL A 40 3.62 -3.11 -2.04
C VAL A 40 2.28 -3.78 -2.27
N THR A 41 1.94 -4.80 -1.47
CA THR A 41 0.66 -5.52 -1.60
C THR A 41 -0.21 -5.25 -0.38
N ILE A 42 -1.37 -4.65 -0.60
CA ILE A 42 -2.36 -4.37 0.43
C ILE A 42 -3.52 -5.34 0.28
N SER A 43 -3.78 -6.13 1.33
CA SER A 43 -4.88 -7.09 1.37
C SER A 43 -5.97 -6.59 2.31
N GLY A 44 -7.22 -6.61 1.86
CA GLY A 44 -8.38 -6.24 2.67
C GLY A 44 -9.28 -5.23 1.96
N ARG A 45 -10.54 -5.16 2.39
CA ARG A 45 -11.49 -4.15 1.93
C ARG A 45 -11.12 -2.81 2.55
N SER A 46 -11.52 -1.71 1.91
CA SER A 46 -11.20 -0.34 2.35
C SER A 46 -11.59 -0.02 3.81
N GLY A 47 -12.67 -0.63 4.32
CA GLY A 47 -13.16 -0.43 5.69
C GLY A 47 -12.51 -1.31 6.76
N ASP A 48 -11.71 -2.31 6.35
CA ASP A 48 -11.06 -3.23 7.27
C ASP A 48 -9.92 -2.53 8.03
N ASP A 49 -9.63 -3.03 9.22
CA ASP A 49 -8.43 -2.63 9.95
C ASP A 49 -7.18 -3.16 9.24
N ALA A 50 -6.19 -2.28 9.11
CA ALA A 50 -4.90 -2.64 8.58
C ALA A 50 -4.19 -3.59 9.54
N LYS A 51 -3.56 -4.62 8.97
CA LYS A 51 -2.67 -5.49 9.74
C LYS A 51 -1.37 -4.74 10.01
N THR A 52 -0.77 -4.92 11.17
CA THR A 52 0.47 -4.23 11.57
C THR A 52 1.61 -4.38 10.56
N TYR A 53 1.73 -5.53 9.88
CA TYR A 53 2.74 -5.71 8.84
C TYR A 53 2.49 -4.83 7.61
N GLN A 54 1.22 -4.55 7.27
CA GLN A 54 0.89 -3.68 6.14
C GLN A 54 1.27 -2.24 6.46
N GLU A 55 1.00 -1.78 7.69
CA GLU A 55 1.42 -0.45 8.14
C GLU A 55 2.94 -0.29 8.07
N LYS A 56 3.69 -1.28 8.58
CA LYS A 56 5.16 -1.30 8.51
C LYS A 56 5.66 -1.30 7.07
N GLN A 57 5.08 -2.12 6.19
CA GLN A 57 5.47 -2.22 4.79
C GLN A 57 5.24 -0.91 4.04
N VAL A 58 4.08 -0.26 4.24
CA VAL A 58 3.76 1.03 3.62
C VAL A 58 4.71 2.11 4.11
N THR A 59 4.95 2.18 5.42
CA THR A 59 5.87 3.16 6.00
C THR A 59 7.28 3.01 5.44
N GLN A 60 7.78 1.77 5.31
CA GLN A 60 9.11 1.52 4.75
C GLN A 60 9.16 1.90 3.27
N ALA A 61 8.18 1.46 2.48
CA ALA A 61 8.15 1.76 1.05
C ALA A 61 8.09 3.27 0.75
N ILE A 62 7.36 4.04 1.56
CA ILE A 62 7.32 5.50 1.46
C ILE A 62 8.68 6.12 1.79
N LYS A 63 9.36 5.64 2.84
CA LYS A 63 10.71 6.12 3.18
C LYS A 63 11.70 5.84 2.05
N ASP A 64 11.67 4.62 1.51
CA ASP A 64 12.59 4.18 0.45
C ASP A 64 12.49 5.03 -0.84
N VAL A 65 11.34 5.65 -1.12
CA VAL A 65 11.15 6.49 -2.32
C VAL A 65 11.33 7.99 -2.07
N ALA A 66 11.32 8.38 -0.80
CA ALA A 66 11.55 9.76 -0.36
C ALA A 66 13.05 10.09 -0.24
N GLU A 67 13.88 9.06 -0.04
CA GLU A 67 15.35 9.12 -0.18
C GLU A 67 15.79 9.19 -1.65
#